data_AF-A8M845-F1
#
_entry.id   AF-A8M845-F1
#
_cell.length_a   1.000
_cell.length_b   1.000
_cell.length_c   1.000
_cell.angle_alpha   90.00
_cell.angle_beta   90.00
_cell.angle_gamma   90.00
#
_symmetry.space_group_name_H-M   'P 1'
#
loop_
_entity.id
_entity.type
_entity.pdbx_description
1 polymer ?
#
loop_
_entity_poly.entity_id
_entity_poly.type
_entity_poly.pdbx_seq_one_letter_code
_entity_poly.pdbx_strand_id
1 'polypeptide(L)'
;MISLAGHHYGTAAQIAHALGPDITAARVRDWARRSRHTDDRLHGLLPARHLPGRGRGVTWYCHDQAVHVEMLTRTTGRGRTRVEAHGVRYAGS
;
A
#
# COMPACT_ATOMS: atom_id res chain seq x y z
N MET A 1 9.78 7.08 -12.44
CA MET A 1 10.17 5.69 -12.14
C MET A 1 11.58 5.44 -12.64
N ILE A 2 12.21 4.36 -12.19
CA ILE A 2 13.52 3.89 -12.62
C ILE A 2 13.44 2.38 -12.87
N SER A 3 14.17 1.87 -13.85
CA SER A 3 14.29 0.44 -14.08
C SER A 3 15.62 -0.04 -13.49
N LEU A 4 15.60 -1.08 -12.65
CA LEU A 4 16.76 -1.68 -12.01
C LEU A 4 16.60 -3.20 -12.00
N ALA A 5 17.59 -3.92 -12.54
CA ALA A 5 17.60 -5.39 -12.59
C ALA A 5 16.30 -5.99 -13.19
N GLY A 6 15.75 -5.37 -14.23
CA GLY A 6 14.51 -5.82 -14.87
C GLY A 6 13.22 -5.42 -14.14
N HIS A 7 13.30 -4.77 -12.98
CA HIS A 7 12.14 -4.32 -12.21
C HIS A 7 12.00 -2.80 -12.23
N HIS A 8 10.75 -2.35 -12.23
CA HIS A 8 10.41 -0.93 -12.22
C HIS A 8 10.21 -0.46 -10.79
N TYR A 9 11.00 0.52 -10.36
CA TYR A 9 10.91 1.14 -9.05
C TYR A 9 10.39 2.57 -9.16
N GLY A 10 9.55 2.96 -8.20
CA GLY A 10 9.02 4.31 -8.11
C GLY A 10 8.85 4.76 -6.68
N THR A 11 8.69 6.07 -6.50
CA THR A 11 8.17 6.62 -5.25
C THR A 11 6.70 6.25 -5.09
N ALA A 12 6.14 6.38 -3.88
CA ALA A 12 4.71 6.08 -3.65
C ALA A 12 3.77 6.85 -4.59
N ALA A 13 4.09 8.10 -4.93
CA ALA A 13 3.31 8.90 -5.87
C ALA A 13 3.41 8.38 -7.31
N GLN A 14 4.61 7.97 -7.73
CA GLN A 14 4.81 7.39 -9.06
C GLN A 14 4.13 6.02 -9.21
N ILE A 15 4.21 5.18 -8.17
CA ILE A 15 3.50 3.90 -8.14
C ILE A 15 1.99 4.12 -8.19
N ALA A 16 1.46 5.02 -7.35
CA ALA A 16 0.03 5.35 -7.35
C ALA A 16 -0.45 5.80 -8.73
N HIS A 17 0.28 6.71 -9.36
CA HIS A 17 -0.05 7.19 -10.70
C HIS A 17 -0.03 6.07 -11.75
N ALA A 18 0.88 5.10 -11.66
CA ALA A 18 0.96 3.98 -12.60
C ALA A 18 -0.11 2.90 -12.36
N LEU A 19 -0.53 2.68 -11.10
CA LEU A 19 -1.59 1.73 -10.77
C LEU A 19 -2.98 2.22 -11.16
N GLY A 20 -3.16 3.54 -11.23
CA GLY A 20 -4.40 4.17 -11.69
C GLY A 20 -5.02 5.12 -10.67
N PRO A 21 -6.10 5.82 -11.06
CA PRO A 21 -6.65 6.95 -10.32
C PRO A 21 -7.23 6.58 -8.95
N ASP A 22 -7.63 5.32 -8.75
CA ASP A 22 -8.20 4.84 -7.48
C ASP A 22 -7.14 4.61 -6.39
N ILE A 23 -5.86 4.64 -6.76
CA ILE A 23 -4.76 4.37 -5.85
C ILE A 23 -4.05 5.66 -5.51
N THR A 24 -3.92 5.93 -4.21
CA THR A 24 -3.23 7.12 -3.70
C THR A 24 -1.85 6.77 -3.16
N ALA A 25 -0.94 7.75 -3.14
CA ALA A 25 0.37 7.58 -2.53
C ALA A 25 0.29 7.18 -1.04
N ALA A 26 -0.73 7.67 -0.32
CA ALA A 26 -0.98 7.30 1.07
C ALA A 26 -1.33 5.82 1.20
N ARG A 27 -2.13 5.29 0.26
CA ARG A 27 -2.49 3.86 0.22
C ARG A 27 -1.28 2.97 -0.06
N VAL A 28 -0.39 3.38 -0.97
CA VAL A 28 0.87 2.66 -1.22
C VAL A 28 1.77 2.65 0.03
N ARG A 29 1.84 3.76 0.78
CA ARG A 29 2.57 3.81 2.06
C ARG A 29 1.93 2.94 3.13
N ASP A 30 0.60 2.86 3.18
CA ASP A 30 -0.12 1.97 4.10
C ASP A 30 0.18 0.50 3.81
N TRP A 31 0.15 0.09 2.53
CA TRP A 31 0.55 -1.26 2.13
C TRP A 31 1.98 -1.59 2.56
N ALA A 32 2.92 -0.67 2.38
CA ALA A 32 4.29 -0.87 2.82
C ALA A 32 4.44 -0.94 4.34
N ARG A 33 3.61 -0.20 5.10
CA ARG A 33 3.53 -0.33 6.57
C ARG A 33 3.04 -1.72 6.94
N ARG A 34 1.89 -2.13 6.40
CA ARG A 34 1.27 -3.45 6.62
C ARG A 34 2.22 -4.59 6.25
N SER A 35 2.98 -4.43 5.18
CA SER A 35 3.98 -5.41 4.74
C SER A 35 5.11 -5.66 5.75
N ARG A 36 5.33 -4.77 6.73
CA ARG A 36 6.30 -4.96 7.81
C ARG A 36 5.74 -5.74 9.00
N HIS A 37 4.42 -5.83 9.13
CA HIS A 37 3.78 -6.54 10.23
C HIS A 37 3.68 -8.02 9.89
N THR A 38 4.23 -8.89 10.73
CA THR A 38 4.25 -10.35 10.54
C THR A 38 2.85 -10.97 10.57
N ASP A 39 1.92 -10.34 11.30
CA ASP A 39 0.52 -10.77 11.41
C ASP A 39 -0.36 -10.29 10.23
N ASP A 40 0.16 -9.43 9.35
CA ASP A 40 -0.60 -8.95 8.20
C ASP A 40 -0.42 -9.88 7.00
N ARG A 41 -1.51 -10.16 6.28
CA ARG A 41 -1.46 -10.90 5.00
C ARG A 41 -0.56 -10.27 3.94
N LEU A 42 -0.25 -8.97 4.06
CA LEU A 42 0.67 -8.27 3.17
C LEU A 42 2.14 -8.43 3.56
N HIS A 43 2.44 -9.19 4.62
CA HIS A 43 3.79 -9.38 5.13
C HIS A 43 4.76 -9.78 4.02
N GLY A 44 5.85 -9.03 3.89
CA GLY A 44 6.89 -9.26 2.87
C GLY A 44 6.51 -8.94 1.42
N LEU A 45 5.26 -8.56 1.11
CA LEU A 45 4.80 -8.37 -0.27
C LEU A 45 5.17 -7.01 -0.87
N LEU A 46 5.35 -5.96 -0.07
CA LEU A 46 5.75 -4.63 -0.55
C LEU A 46 6.81 -4.00 0.35
N PRO A 47 8.04 -4.55 0.37
CA PRO A 47 9.13 -4.00 1.16
C PRO A 47 9.55 -2.61 0.65
N ALA A 48 9.69 -1.68 1.59
CA ALA A 48 10.29 -0.37 1.36
C ALA A 48 11.79 -0.52 1.06
N ARG A 49 12.26 -0.03 -0.09
CA ARG A 49 13.69 -0.04 -0.46
C ARG A 49 14.27 1.37 -0.41
N HIS A 50 15.40 1.52 0.27
CA HIS A 50 16.24 2.71 0.13
C HIS A 50 17.32 2.42 -0.91
N LEU A 51 17.37 3.23 -1.97
CA LEU A 51 18.37 3.09 -3.02
C LEU A 51 19.53 4.05 -2.74
N PRO A 52 20.77 3.56 -2.61
CA PRO A 52 21.93 4.41 -2.41
C PRO A 52 22.15 5.31 -3.63
N GLY A 53 22.53 6.57 -3.39
CA GLY A 53 22.90 7.52 -4.45
C GLY A 53 21.74 8.24 -5.19
N ARG A 54 20.47 7.88 -4.95
CA ARG A 54 19.32 8.49 -5.66
C ARG A 54 18.30 9.06 -4.68
N GLY A 55 18.48 10.34 -4.33
CA GLY A 55 17.66 11.07 -3.36
C GLY A 55 17.81 10.51 -1.95
N ARG A 56 18.72 11.08 -1.16
CA ARG A 56 18.98 10.64 0.22
C ARG A 56 17.66 10.64 1.01
N GLY A 57 17.26 9.48 1.52
CA GLY A 57 16.03 9.31 2.31
C GLY A 57 14.74 9.05 1.51
N VAL A 58 14.81 8.89 0.19
CA VAL A 58 13.63 8.55 -0.61
C VAL A 58 13.36 7.04 -0.53
N THR A 59 12.14 6.67 -0.14
CA THR A 59 11.66 5.30 -0.18
C THR A 59 11.15 4.95 -1.58
N TRP A 60 11.68 3.87 -2.12
CA TRP A 60 11.33 3.29 -3.41
C TRP A 60 10.56 1.99 -3.22
N TYR A 61 9.60 1.75 -4.11
CA TYR A 61 8.74 0.58 -4.13
C TYR A 61 8.81 -0.06 -5.51
N CYS A 62 8.75 -1.40 -5.56
CA CYS A 62 8.68 -2.13 -6.83
C CYS A 62 7.25 -2.07 -7.37
N HIS A 63 7.12 -1.79 -8.67
CA HIS A 63 5.85 -1.68 -9.36
C HIS A 63 5.11 -3.02 -9.43
N ASP A 64 5.80 -4.10 -9.82
CA ASP A 64 5.17 -5.43 -9.96
C ASP A 64 4.60 -5.94 -8.64
N GLN A 65 5.34 -5.69 -7.55
CA GLN A 65 4.89 -5.96 -6.18
C GLN A 65 3.67 -5.12 -5.81
N ALA A 66 3.66 -3.83 -6.17
CA ALA A 66 2.53 -2.95 -5.91
C ALA A 66 1.28 -3.35 -6.70
N VAL A 67 1.43 -3.83 -7.95
CA VAL A 67 0.34 -4.39 -8.76
C VAL A 67 -0.24 -5.63 -8.07
N HIS A 68 0.62 -6.53 -7.59
CA HIS A 68 0.17 -7.73 -6.89
C HIS A 68 -0.60 -7.39 -5.60
N VAL A 69 -0.09 -6.45 -4.80
CA VAL A 69 -0.76 -5.98 -3.58
C VAL A 69 -2.07 -5.24 -3.89
N GLU A 70 -2.13 -4.47 -4.97
CA GLU A 70 -3.37 -3.85 -5.44
C GLU A 70 -4.42 -4.92 -5.71
N MET A 71 -4.09 -5.96 -6.48
CA MET A 71 -4.99 -7.08 -6.77
C MET A 71 -5.49 -7.78 -5.50
N LEU A 72 -4.59 -8.06 -4.55
CA LEU A 72 -4.94 -8.66 -3.25
C LEU A 72 -5.82 -7.75 -2.39
N THR A 73 -5.60 -6.44 -2.45
CA THR A 73 -6.38 -5.48 -1.64
C THR A 73 -7.71 -5.12 -2.30
N ARG A 74 -7.81 -5.19 -3.63
CA ARG A 74 -9.05 -5.05 -4.40
C ARG A 74 -10.00 -6.21 -4.13
N THR A 75 -9.50 -7.44 -4.18
CA THR A 75 -10.30 -8.66 -3.93
C THR A 75 -10.83 -8.73 -2.50
N THR A 76 -10.12 -8.14 -1.54
CA THR A 76 -10.46 -8.18 -0.12
C THR A 76 -11.14 -6.91 0.40
N GLY A 77 -11.10 -5.81 -0.36
CA GLY A 77 -11.73 -4.53 -0.03
C GLY A 77 -13.26 -4.53 -0.15
N ARG A 78 -13.84 -5.53 -0.82
CA ARG A 78 -15.29 -5.69 -0.97
C ARG A 78 -16.03 -6.07 0.33
N GLY A 79 -15.30 -6.28 1.44
CA GLY A 79 -15.85 -6.68 2.74
C GLY A 79 -15.63 -5.71 3.91
N ARG A 80 -15.02 -4.53 3.70
CA ARG A 80 -14.94 -3.48 4.74
C ARG A 80 -15.71 -2.25 4.31
N THR A 81 -17.03 -2.40 4.26
CA THR A 81 -17.91 -1.31 4.69
C THR A 81 -17.43 -0.94 6.09
N ARG A 82 -16.94 0.29 6.24
CA ARG A 82 -16.82 0.96 7.51
C ARG A 82 -18.22 0.97 8.14
N VAL A 83 -18.53 -0.05 8.93
CA VAL A 83 -19.57 0.06 9.95
C VAL A 83 -19.03 1.09 10.92
N GLU A 84 -19.35 2.35 10.64
CA GLU A 84 -19.25 3.39 11.65
C GLU A 84 -20.08 2.89 12.82
N ALA A 85 -19.38 2.66 13.94
CA ALA A 85 -19.98 2.51 15.24
C ALA A 85 -20.70 3.83 15.57
N HIS A 86 -21.90 4.01 15.00
CA HIS A 86 -22.85 4.96 15.51
C HIS A 86 -23.37 4.35 16.81
N GLY A 87 -22.87 4.88 17.91
CA GLY A 87 -23.15 4.40 19.26
C GLY A 87 -24.63 4.25 19.50
N VAL A 88 -25.09 3.01 19.60
CA VAL A 88 -26.35 2.67 20.26
C VAL A 88 -26.14 2.96 21.74
N ARG A 89 -26.54 4.16 22.17
CA ARG A 89 -26.84 4.38 23.59
C ARG A 89 -28.19 3.74 23.86
N TYR A 90 -28.16 2.57 24.48
CA TYR A 90 -29.28 2.08 25.28
C TYR A 90 -29.46 3.04 26.46
N ALA A 91 -30.61 3.69 26.53
CA ALA A 91 -31.17 4.19 27.78
C ALA A 91 -32.64 3.75 27.77
N GLY A 92 -32.88 2.62 28.43
CA GLY A 92 -34.21 2.20 28.84
C GLY A 92 -34.52 2.74 30.23
N SER A 93 -35.84 2.83 30.46
CA SER A 93 -36.56 3.14 31.70
C SER A 93 -36.74 4.62 32.04
#